data_AF-A0A1G0ZTD6-F1
#
_entry.id   AF-A0A1G0ZTD6-F1
#
_cell.length_a   1.000
_cell.length_b   1.000
_cell.length_c   1.000
_cell.angle_alpha   90.00
_cell.angle_beta   90.00
_cell.angle_gamma   90.00
#
_symmetry.space_group_name_H-M   'P 1'
#
loop_
_entity.id
_entity.type
_entity.pdbx_description
1 polymer ?
#
loop_
_entity_poly.entity_id
_entity_poly.type
_entity_poly.pdbx_seq_one_letter_code
_entity_poly.pdbx_strand_id
1 'polypeptide(L)'
;MSVRFRLAGTFFEFNSVKADVSDIRRAIIDDIRTGKQTIVVEGERLDDTLIVKIFKDHVIIRTGAGSEEPLWLTFSGFSTLGVPSAGTNKATTVADPFAGLDKFGGKQTSENKWLFSRERLLEYYRELRDEPERLVKVFDSLKPVYVQGANRITGYRVGVEGEADFFKSVGLSEGDIVRSVNSMQMTSRNRAEYFISEFVADRANAFVIEIERAGKAEKFVYQVR
;
A
#
# COMPACT_ATOMS: atom_id res chain seq x y z
N MET A 1 -9.33 -16.61 21.51
CA MET A 1 -8.80 -15.31 21.97
C MET A 1 -9.10 -14.28 20.90
N SER A 2 -9.58 -13.09 21.27
CA SER A 2 -9.79 -12.01 20.31
C SER A 2 -8.42 -11.45 19.95
N VAL A 3 -7.99 -11.62 18.70
CA VAL A 3 -6.68 -11.16 18.24
C VAL A 3 -6.70 -9.63 18.23
N ARG A 4 -5.93 -9.00 19.12
CA ARG A 4 -5.87 -7.53 19.26
C ARG A 4 -5.36 -6.84 17.99
N PHE A 5 -4.40 -7.47 17.32
CA PHE A 5 -3.72 -6.92 16.16
C PHE A 5 -4.15 -7.62 14.87
N ARG A 6 -4.33 -6.86 13.81
CA ARG A 6 -4.59 -7.38 12.46
C ARG A 6 -3.50 -6.92 11.51
N LEU A 7 -2.97 -7.85 10.72
CA LEU A 7 -2.08 -7.49 9.61
C LEU A 7 -2.90 -6.88 8.47
N ALA A 8 -2.54 -5.67 8.06
CA ALA A 8 -3.28 -4.89 7.09
C ALA A 8 -2.58 -4.77 5.73
N GLY A 9 -1.26 -4.96 5.70
CA GLY A 9 -0.46 -4.97 4.47
C GLY A 9 1.02 -5.17 4.77
N THR A 10 1.80 -5.56 3.76
CA THR A 10 3.26 -5.63 3.83
C THR A 10 3.88 -4.97 2.61
N PHE A 11 5.07 -4.40 2.77
CA PHE A 11 5.76 -3.74 1.68
C PHE A 11 7.26 -3.78 1.90
N PHE A 12 8.02 -3.59 0.83
CA PHE A 12 9.47 -3.45 0.93
C PHE A 12 9.83 -2.01 1.20
N GLU A 13 10.59 -1.78 2.26
CA GLU A 13 11.34 -0.53 2.42
C GLU A 13 12.61 -0.60 1.59
N PHE A 14 12.81 0.42 0.76
CA PHE A 14 14.05 0.57 0.04
C PHE A 14 15.11 1.24 0.92
N ASN A 15 16.17 0.51 1.26
CA ASN A 15 17.34 1.07 1.92
C ASN A 15 18.48 1.22 0.90
N SER A 16 18.79 2.45 0.50
CA SER A 16 19.84 2.75 -0.48
C SER A 16 21.27 2.66 0.08
N VAL A 17 21.46 2.30 1.35
CA VAL A 17 22.77 2.42 2.03
C VAL A 17 23.59 1.13 2.01
N LYS A 18 23.00 -0.04 1.71
CA LYS A 18 23.75 -1.31 1.62
C LYS A 18 23.20 -2.20 0.51
N ALA A 19 24.04 -2.48 -0.49
CA ALA A 19 23.75 -3.36 -1.61
C ALA A 19 23.63 -4.86 -1.25
N ASP A 20 23.68 -5.21 0.03
CA ASP A 20 23.82 -6.60 0.53
C ASP A 20 22.91 -6.90 1.73
N VAL A 21 21.92 -6.04 2.01
CA VAL A 21 20.91 -6.32 3.03
C VAL A 21 19.65 -6.77 2.31
N SER A 22 19.27 -8.03 2.57
CA SER A 22 17.98 -8.63 2.23
C SER A 22 16.86 -7.59 2.25
N ASP A 23 16.02 -7.58 1.21
CA ASP A 23 14.77 -6.81 1.11
C ASP A 23 14.15 -6.54 2.50
N ILE A 24 14.30 -5.32 3.01
CA ILE A 24 13.78 -4.96 4.33
C ILE A 24 12.27 -4.86 4.19
N ARG A 25 11.54 -5.86 4.69
CA ARG A 25 10.09 -5.85 4.67
C ARG A 25 9.55 -5.13 5.89
N ARG A 26 8.53 -4.31 5.67
CA ARG A 26 7.72 -3.64 6.69
C ARG A 26 6.30 -4.17 6.67
N ALA A 27 5.64 -4.09 7.81
CA ALA A 27 4.24 -4.46 7.95
C ALA A 27 3.42 -3.27 8.43
N ILE A 28 2.18 -3.19 8.00
CA ILE A 28 1.17 -2.29 8.54
C ILE A 28 0.28 -3.12 9.46
N ILE A 29 0.33 -2.82 10.76
CA ILE A 29 -0.45 -3.49 11.79
C ILE A 29 -1.56 -2.56 12.28
N ASP A 30 -2.79 -3.06 12.28
CA ASP A 30 -3.96 -2.39 12.83
C ASP A 30 -4.17 -2.88 14.26
N ASP A 31 -4.16 -1.96 15.23
CA ASP A 31 -4.64 -2.25 16.58
C ASP A 31 -6.17 -2.08 16.60
N ILE A 32 -6.89 -3.20 16.69
CA ILE A 32 -8.35 -3.24 16.64
C ILE A 32 -8.97 -2.48 17.82
N ARG A 33 -8.28 -2.38 18.96
CA ARG A 33 -8.79 -1.68 20.14
C ARG A 33 -8.78 -0.17 19.97
N THR A 34 -7.74 0.36 19.34
CA THR A 34 -7.53 1.80 19.19
C THR A 34 -7.91 2.32 17.80
N GLY A 35 -8.10 1.42 16.82
CA GLY A 35 -8.27 1.76 15.41
C GLY A 35 -7.01 2.33 14.77
N LYS A 36 -5.88 2.33 15.47
CA LYS A 36 -4.63 2.92 15.01
C LYS A 36 -3.86 1.93 14.14
N GLN A 37 -3.35 2.42 13.01
CA GLN A 37 -2.41 1.66 12.18
C GLN A 37 -0.99 2.10 12.47
N THR A 38 -0.08 1.14 12.56
CA THR A 38 1.35 1.39 12.80
C THR A 38 2.17 0.62 11.78
N ILE A 39 3.17 1.29 11.19
CA ILE A 39 4.15 0.64 10.33
C ILE A 39 5.26 0.12 11.24
N VAL A 40 5.56 -1.17 11.14
CA VAL A 40 6.56 -1.84 11.99
C VAL A 40 7.65 -2.53 11.19
N VAL A 41 8.80 -2.74 11.85
CA VAL A 41 9.95 -3.51 11.36
C VAL A 41 10.16 -4.79 12.19
N GLU A 42 10.96 -5.72 11.67
CA GLU A 42 11.41 -6.88 12.43
C GLU A 42 12.22 -6.45 13.67
N GLY A 43 11.95 -7.08 14.81
CA GLY A 43 12.53 -6.74 16.11
C GLY A 43 11.81 -5.62 16.87
N GLU A 44 10.85 -4.94 16.26
CA GLU A 44 10.08 -3.87 16.92
C GLU A 44 9.06 -4.43 17.93
N ARG A 45 8.83 -3.69 19.03
CA ARG A 45 7.80 -4.02 20.02
C ARG A 45 6.59 -3.08 19.90
N LEU A 46 5.41 -3.67 19.77
CA LEU A 46 4.10 -3.03 19.91
C LEU A 46 3.51 -3.45 21.26
N ASP A 47 3.59 -2.57 22.25
CA ASP A 47 3.24 -2.87 23.65
C ASP A 47 3.97 -4.13 24.17
N ASP A 48 3.22 -5.21 24.43
CA ASP A 48 3.70 -6.49 24.92
C ASP A 48 4.02 -7.48 23.78
N THR A 49 3.88 -7.07 22.52
CA THR A 49 4.03 -7.94 21.34
C THR A 49 5.28 -7.57 20.54
N LEU A 50 6.15 -8.55 20.31
CA LEU A 50 7.36 -8.42 19.50
C LEU A 50 7.08 -8.87 18.06
N ILE A 51 7.50 -8.08 17.08
CA ILE A 51 7.51 -8.47 15.67
C ILE A 51 8.76 -9.33 15.42
N VAL A 52 8.57 -10.63 15.21
CA VAL A 52 9.68 -11.57 15.04
C VAL A 52 10.17 -11.59 13.60
N LYS A 53 9.24 -11.73 12.65
CA LYS A 53 9.56 -11.86 11.22
C LYS A 53 8.41 -11.40 10.33
N ILE A 54 8.70 -10.71 9.24
CA ILE A 54 7.70 -10.16 8.32
C ILE A 54 7.81 -10.89 6.96
N PHE A 55 6.75 -11.61 6.59
CA PHE A 55 6.62 -12.26 5.30
C PHE A 55 5.68 -11.46 4.39
N LYS A 56 5.50 -11.88 3.13
CA LYS A 56 4.60 -11.22 2.19
C LYS A 56 3.15 -11.23 2.70
N ASP A 57 2.70 -12.37 3.18
CA ASP A 57 1.31 -12.68 3.48
C ASP A 57 0.98 -12.83 4.97
N HIS A 58 2.00 -12.85 5.82
CA HIS A 58 1.82 -12.93 7.26
C HIS A 58 3.00 -12.31 8.03
N VAL A 59 2.80 -12.06 9.32
CA VAL A 59 3.82 -11.62 10.26
C VAL A 59 3.86 -12.57 11.44
N ILE A 60 5.04 -13.04 11.83
CA ILE A 60 5.21 -13.79 13.07
C ILE A 60 5.36 -12.79 14.21
N ILE A 61 4.44 -12.86 15.16
CA ILE A 61 4.49 -12.06 16.38
C ILE A 61 4.79 -12.96 17.57
N ARG A 62 5.41 -12.40 18.61
CA ARG A 62 5.56 -13.05 19.92
C ARG A 62 4.86 -12.21 20.97
N THR A 63 3.83 -12.76 21.60
CA THR A 63 3.06 -12.07 22.63
C THR A 63 3.82 -12.00 23.96
N GLY A 64 3.36 -11.18 24.90
CA GLY A 64 3.98 -11.07 26.23
C GLY A 64 3.99 -12.38 27.02
N ALA A 65 3.12 -13.33 26.66
CA ALA A 65 3.09 -14.70 27.18
C ALA A 65 4.20 -15.60 26.60
N GLY A 66 5.00 -15.11 25.65
CA GLY A 66 6.11 -15.83 25.03
C GLY A 66 5.72 -16.75 23.86
N SER A 67 4.43 -16.87 23.54
CA SER A 67 3.94 -17.65 22.40
C SER A 67 4.15 -16.90 21.08
N GLU A 68 4.64 -17.63 20.06
CA GLU A 68 4.72 -17.14 18.68
C GLU A 68 3.46 -17.51 17.90
N GLU A 69 2.85 -16.53 17.24
CA GLU A 69 1.64 -16.70 16.46
C GLU A 69 1.76 -15.99 15.11
N PRO A 70 1.27 -16.60 14.01
CA PRO A 70 1.22 -15.93 12.72
C PRO A 70 -0.02 -15.01 12.61
N LEU A 71 0.21 -13.72 12.37
CA LEU A 71 -0.81 -12.80 11.90
C LEU A 71 -0.87 -12.83 10.38
N TRP A 72 -1.84 -13.57 9.84
CA TRP A 72 -2.09 -13.61 8.40
C TRP A 72 -2.79 -12.34 7.92
N LEU A 73 -2.50 -11.94 6.68
CA LEU A 73 -3.35 -11.02 5.94
C LEU A 73 -4.73 -11.64 5.84
N THR A 74 -5.65 -11.14 6.66
CA THR A 74 -7.03 -11.55 6.60
C THR A 74 -7.72 -10.71 5.55
N PHE A 75 -7.74 -11.23 4.33
CA PHE A 75 -8.63 -10.76 3.28
C PHE A 75 -10.04 -11.17 3.71
N SER A 76 -10.76 -10.30 4.39
CA SER A 76 -12.22 -10.41 4.43
C SER A 76 -12.69 -10.36 2.96
N GLY A 77 -12.93 -11.51 2.33
CA GLY A 77 -13.34 -11.60 0.93
C GLY A 77 -12.87 -12.85 0.17
N PHE A 78 -11.74 -13.47 0.53
CA PHE A 78 -11.29 -14.70 -0.16
C PHE A 78 -11.58 -15.93 0.70
N SER A 79 -12.78 -16.48 0.52
CA SER A 79 -13.11 -17.82 1.01
C SER A 79 -12.42 -18.84 0.10
N THR A 80 -11.19 -19.23 0.44
CA THR A 80 -10.58 -20.45 -0.09
C THR A 80 -10.49 -21.46 1.04
N LEU A 81 -11.42 -22.42 1.04
CA LEU A 81 -11.15 -23.86 1.02
C LEU A 81 -12.43 -24.62 1.34
N GLY A 82 -12.78 -25.54 0.45
CA GLY A 82 -13.97 -26.37 0.54
C GLY A 82 -13.98 -27.23 1.81
N VAL A 83 -15.09 -27.14 2.54
CA VAL A 83 -15.63 -28.22 3.35
C VAL A 83 -17.13 -28.25 3.04
N PRO A 84 -17.70 -29.34 2.51
CA PRO A 84 -19.15 -29.46 2.43
C PRO A 84 -19.64 -29.75 3.85
N SER A 85 -19.95 -28.70 4.61
CA SER A 85 -20.69 -28.84 5.85
C SER A 85 -22.14 -28.48 5.57
N ALA A 86 -22.96 -29.53 5.42
CA ALA A 86 -24.41 -29.41 5.46
C ALA A 86 -24.80 -28.87 6.84
N GLY A 87 -25.34 -27.65 6.87
CA GLY A 87 -25.76 -27.03 8.12
C GLY A 87 -26.29 -25.62 7.87
N THR A 88 -27.61 -25.52 7.73
CA THR A 88 -28.39 -24.30 7.64
C THR A 88 -28.03 -23.33 8.76
N ASN A 89 -27.22 -22.31 8.48
CA ASN A 89 -27.04 -21.18 9.39
C ASN A 89 -27.08 -19.88 8.59
N LYS A 90 -27.97 -18.99 9.04
CA LYS A 90 -28.26 -17.65 8.51
C LYS A 90 -27.00 -17.00 7.92
N ALA A 91 -27.07 -16.71 6.63
CA ALA A 91 -26.11 -15.84 5.95
C ALA A 91 -26.09 -14.49 6.67
N THR A 92 -25.11 -14.31 7.56
CA THR A 92 -24.68 -12.97 7.94
C THR A 92 -24.11 -12.39 6.65
N THR A 93 -24.82 -11.44 6.07
CA THR A 93 -24.40 -10.72 4.87
C THR A 93 -23.10 -10.02 5.22
N VAL A 94 -21.96 -10.66 4.93
CA VAL A 94 -20.66 -10.03 5.06
C VAL A 94 -20.69 -8.90 4.03
N ALA A 95 -20.70 -7.66 4.50
CA ALA A 95 -20.66 -6.50 3.60
C ALA A 95 -19.42 -6.67 2.72
N ASP A 96 -19.63 -6.68 1.40
CA ASP A 96 -18.55 -6.76 0.44
C ASP A 96 -17.59 -5.58 0.72
N PRO A 97 -16.32 -5.83 1.10
CA PRO A 97 -15.36 -4.76 1.32
C PRO A 97 -15.04 -3.99 0.04
N PHE A 98 -15.56 -4.43 -1.10
CA PHE A 98 -15.48 -3.76 -2.40
C PHE A 98 -16.85 -3.22 -2.87
N ALA A 99 -17.86 -3.19 -2.02
CA ALA A 99 -19.07 -2.41 -2.30
C ALA A 99 -18.73 -0.91 -2.41
N GLY A 100 -19.14 -0.29 -3.52
CA GLY A 100 -18.94 1.14 -3.76
C GLY A 100 -17.53 1.55 -4.17
N LEU A 101 -16.71 0.63 -4.71
CA LEU A 101 -15.45 1.03 -5.34
C LEU A 101 -15.69 1.94 -6.54
N ASP A 102 -14.74 2.82 -6.80
CA ASP A 102 -14.67 3.54 -8.06
C ASP A 102 -14.24 2.65 -9.23
N LYS A 103 -14.13 3.24 -10.42
CA LYS A 103 -13.76 2.54 -11.66
C LYS A 103 -12.38 1.88 -11.63
N PHE A 104 -11.47 2.33 -10.75
CA PHE A 104 -10.13 1.76 -10.57
C PHE A 104 -10.08 0.73 -9.44
N GLY A 105 -11.23 0.44 -8.85
CA GLY A 105 -11.35 -0.45 -7.72
C GLY A 105 -10.86 0.17 -6.40
N GLY A 106 -10.86 1.50 -6.30
CA GLY A 106 -10.42 2.23 -5.11
C GLY A 106 -11.57 2.69 -4.22
N LYS A 107 -11.32 2.74 -2.91
CA LYS A 107 -12.13 3.51 -1.97
C LYS A 107 -11.29 4.04 -0.81
N GLN A 108 -11.62 5.25 -0.36
CA GLN A 108 -11.05 5.81 0.85
C GLN A 108 -11.68 5.15 2.09
N THR A 109 -10.86 4.61 2.99
CA THR A 109 -11.34 3.95 4.22
C THR A 109 -11.20 4.83 5.45
N SER A 110 -10.26 5.77 5.44
CA SER A 110 -10.15 6.85 6.42
C SER A 110 -9.39 8.04 5.81
N GLU A 111 -9.22 9.12 6.58
CA GLU A 111 -8.31 10.19 6.20
C GLU A 111 -6.94 9.60 5.81
N ASN A 112 -6.48 9.95 4.61
CA ASN A 112 -5.21 9.53 4.03
C ASN A 112 -4.99 8.00 3.91
N LYS A 113 -6.07 7.21 3.85
CA LYS A 113 -5.99 5.75 3.66
C LYS A 113 -6.97 5.23 2.64
N TRP A 114 -6.48 4.35 1.79
CA TRP A 114 -7.24 3.75 0.70
C TRP A 114 -7.11 2.23 0.69
N LEU A 115 -8.20 1.61 0.23
CA LEU A 115 -8.25 0.20 -0.12
C LEU A 115 -8.49 0.10 -1.63
N PHE A 116 -7.66 -0.68 -2.31
CA PHE A 116 -7.77 -0.96 -3.73
C PHE A 116 -7.93 -2.45 -3.99
N SER A 117 -8.72 -2.76 -5.02
CA SER A 117 -8.76 -4.08 -5.64
C SER A 117 -7.55 -4.27 -6.55
N ARG A 118 -6.75 -5.31 -6.29
CA ARG A 118 -5.60 -5.70 -7.09
C ARG A 118 -6.01 -6.03 -8.52
N GLU A 119 -7.10 -6.78 -8.67
CA GLU A 119 -7.62 -7.19 -9.98
C GLU A 119 -7.94 -5.97 -10.84
N ARG A 120 -8.66 -4.99 -10.31
CA ARG A 120 -9.02 -3.75 -11.01
C ARG A 120 -7.81 -2.88 -11.34
N LEU A 121 -6.84 -2.77 -10.43
CA LEU A 121 -5.60 -2.06 -10.72
C LEU A 121 -4.77 -2.75 -11.81
N LEU A 122 -4.74 -4.09 -11.84
CA LEU A 122 -4.07 -4.84 -12.89
C LEU A 122 -4.80 -4.73 -14.24
N GLU A 123 -6.14 -4.70 -14.24
CA GLU A 123 -6.95 -4.44 -15.42
C GLU A 123 -6.64 -3.04 -15.98
N TYR A 124 -6.69 -2.00 -15.14
CA TYR A 124 -6.31 -0.65 -15.53
C TYR A 124 -4.87 -0.54 -16.04
N TYR A 125 -3.92 -1.24 -15.41
CA TYR A 125 -2.54 -1.30 -15.91
C TYR A 125 -2.44 -1.94 -17.30
N ARG A 126 -3.25 -2.98 -17.59
CA ARG A 126 -3.30 -3.59 -18.93
C ARG A 126 -3.84 -2.59 -19.96
N GLU A 127 -4.91 -1.86 -19.64
CA GLU A 127 -5.44 -0.80 -20.51
C GLU A 127 -4.37 0.24 -20.85
N LEU A 128 -3.64 0.75 -19.84
CA LEU A 128 -2.56 1.73 -20.06
C LEU A 128 -1.42 1.18 -20.93
N ARG A 129 -1.15 -0.12 -20.86
CA ARG A 129 -0.12 -0.76 -21.69
C ARG A 129 -0.60 -0.94 -23.14
N ASP A 130 -1.87 -1.27 -23.31
CA ASP A 130 -2.48 -1.46 -24.63
C ASP A 130 -2.71 -0.10 -25.33
N GLU A 131 -2.85 0.99 -24.55
CA GLU A 131 -2.93 2.38 -24.98
C GLU A 131 -1.73 3.23 -24.48
N PRO A 132 -0.53 3.09 -25.07
CA PRO A 132 0.70 3.69 -24.53
C PRO A 132 0.66 5.22 -24.41
N GLU A 133 -0.15 5.90 -25.23
CA GLU A 133 -0.37 7.35 -25.13
C GLU A 133 -0.98 7.75 -23.78
N ARG A 134 -1.85 6.93 -23.19
CA ARG A 134 -2.45 7.18 -21.87
C ARG A 134 -1.40 7.04 -20.77
N LEU A 135 -0.55 6.02 -20.86
CA LEU A 135 0.56 5.83 -19.91
C LEU A 135 1.53 7.01 -19.94
N VAL A 136 1.85 7.53 -21.12
CA VAL A 136 2.66 8.74 -21.28
C VAL A 136 2.02 9.92 -20.54
N LYS A 137 0.71 10.13 -20.70
CA LYS A 137 -0.01 11.20 -19.99
C LYS A 137 0.01 11.04 -18.46
N VAL A 138 0.02 9.83 -17.92
CA VAL A 138 0.20 9.60 -16.47
C VAL A 138 1.57 10.09 -16.01
N PHE A 139 2.62 9.80 -16.78
CA PHE A 139 3.97 10.26 -16.46
C PHE A 139 4.14 11.77 -16.69
N ASP A 140 3.55 12.33 -17.75
CA ASP A 140 3.60 13.78 -18.02
C ASP A 140 2.82 14.58 -16.96
N SER A 141 1.82 13.95 -16.35
CA SER A 141 1.12 14.49 -15.18
C SER A 141 1.98 14.58 -13.92
N LEU A 142 3.20 14.02 -13.93
CA LEU A 142 4.15 14.02 -12.81
C LEU A 142 5.42 14.77 -13.21
N LYS A 143 5.49 16.06 -12.84
CA LYS A 143 6.58 16.95 -13.24
C LYS A 143 7.72 16.93 -12.21
N PRO A 144 8.98 16.75 -12.62
CA PRO A 144 10.09 16.68 -11.67
C PRO A 144 10.28 18.00 -10.91
N VAL A 145 10.52 17.90 -9.61
CA VAL A 145 10.86 19.02 -8.73
C VAL A 145 12.34 18.99 -8.41
N TYR A 146 13.08 20.02 -8.83
CA TYR A 146 14.53 20.12 -8.65
C TYR A 146 14.92 20.86 -7.37
N VAL A 147 16.06 20.48 -6.80
CA VAL A 147 16.73 21.32 -5.78
C VAL A 147 17.16 22.63 -6.44
N GLN A 148 16.97 23.76 -5.75
CA GLN A 148 17.50 25.04 -6.22
C GLN A 148 19.02 24.96 -6.43
N GLY A 149 19.48 25.31 -7.63
CA GLY A 149 20.90 25.33 -7.97
C GLY A 149 21.54 23.97 -8.23
N ALA A 150 20.78 22.86 -8.26
CA ALA A 150 21.30 21.55 -8.64
C ALA A 150 20.35 20.79 -9.58
N ASN A 151 20.90 20.06 -10.56
CA ASN A 151 20.14 19.20 -11.47
C ASN A 151 19.69 17.88 -10.80
N ARG A 152 19.25 17.96 -9.54
CA ARG A 152 18.84 16.81 -8.73
C ARG A 152 17.36 16.89 -8.43
N ILE A 153 16.63 15.84 -8.79
CA ILE A 153 15.20 15.69 -8.53
C ILE A 153 14.99 15.31 -7.06
N THR A 154 13.97 15.90 -6.43
CA THR A 154 13.58 15.72 -5.01
C THR A 154 12.16 15.17 -4.84
N GLY A 155 11.49 14.89 -5.94
CA GLY A 155 10.10 14.48 -5.98
C GLY A 155 9.46 14.83 -7.30
N TYR A 156 8.17 14.51 -7.42
CA TYR A 156 7.37 14.77 -8.59
C TYR A 156 6.10 15.50 -8.21
N ARG A 157 5.86 16.65 -8.83
CA ARG A 157 4.65 17.45 -8.64
C ARG A 157 3.55 16.93 -9.55
N VAL A 158 2.37 16.69 -8.98
CA VAL A 158 1.15 16.36 -9.69
C VAL A 158 0.66 17.60 -10.44
N GLY A 159 0.67 17.55 -11.76
CA GLY A 159 0.06 18.54 -12.64
C GLY A 159 -0.75 17.80 -13.69
N VAL A 160 -2.02 17.57 -13.41
CA VAL A 160 -2.87 16.61 -14.13
C VAL A 160 -3.02 16.98 -15.62
N GLU A 161 -2.41 16.19 -16.50
CA GLU A 161 -2.51 16.30 -17.96
C GLU A 161 -3.36 15.16 -18.57
N GLY A 162 -3.45 14.02 -17.87
CA GLY A 162 -4.35 12.91 -18.20
C GLY A 162 -4.69 12.09 -16.97
N GLU A 163 -5.62 11.13 -17.12
CA GLU A 163 -6.06 10.24 -16.05
C GLU A 163 -6.48 10.98 -14.76
N ALA A 164 -7.15 12.13 -14.90
CA ALA A 164 -7.59 12.96 -13.77
C ALA A 164 -8.43 12.18 -12.74
N ASP A 165 -9.30 11.30 -13.22
CA ASP A 165 -10.11 10.44 -12.37
C ASP A 165 -9.24 9.49 -11.53
N PHE A 166 -8.12 9.01 -12.09
CA PHE A 166 -7.20 8.13 -11.36
C PHE A 166 -6.51 8.88 -10.23
N PHE A 167 -5.96 10.07 -10.51
CA PHE A 167 -5.35 10.91 -9.47
C PHE A 167 -6.34 11.22 -8.34
N LYS A 168 -7.58 11.54 -8.69
CA LYS A 168 -8.66 11.76 -7.72
C LYS A 168 -8.98 10.50 -6.90
N SER A 169 -9.07 9.33 -7.56
CA SER A 169 -9.32 8.03 -6.92
C SER A 169 -8.25 7.70 -5.87
N VAL A 170 -6.97 7.95 -6.18
CA VAL A 170 -5.86 7.75 -5.25
C VAL A 170 -5.70 8.90 -4.24
N GLY A 171 -6.56 9.92 -4.27
CA GLY A 171 -6.55 11.04 -3.35
C GLY A 171 -5.49 12.11 -3.62
N LEU A 172 -4.77 12.03 -4.75
CA LEU A 172 -3.82 13.03 -5.18
C LEU A 172 -4.55 14.21 -5.85
N SER A 173 -4.03 15.40 -5.63
CA SER A 173 -4.56 16.66 -6.13
C SER A 173 -3.48 17.43 -6.87
N GLU A 174 -3.90 18.34 -7.74
CA GLU A 174 -2.98 19.22 -8.44
C GLU A 174 -2.14 20.05 -7.45
N GLY A 175 -0.84 20.11 -7.70
CA GLY A 175 0.13 20.80 -6.86
C GLY A 175 0.78 19.93 -5.78
N ASP A 176 0.24 18.75 -5.46
CA ASP A 176 0.87 17.81 -4.53
C ASP A 176 2.26 17.41 -5.04
N ILE A 177 3.22 17.24 -4.13
CA ILE A 177 4.56 16.76 -4.49
C ILE A 177 4.78 15.38 -3.86
N VAL A 178 4.88 14.35 -4.68
CA VAL A 178 5.27 13.01 -4.24
C VAL A 178 6.77 13.01 -3.92
N ARG A 179 7.11 12.81 -2.64
CA ARG A 179 8.48 12.84 -2.14
C ARG A 179 9.07 11.43 -2.05
N SER A 180 8.31 10.49 -1.50
CA SER A 180 8.78 9.11 -1.32
C SER A 180 7.65 8.09 -1.50
N VAL A 181 8.02 6.87 -1.89
CA VAL A 181 7.14 5.69 -1.90
C VAL A 181 7.86 4.58 -1.16
N ASN A 182 7.24 4.00 -0.13
CA ASN A 182 7.83 2.98 0.73
C ASN A 182 9.24 3.36 1.23
N SER A 183 9.38 4.60 1.70
CA SER A 183 10.64 5.27 2.10
C SER A 183 11.67 5.48 0.98
N MET A 184 11.43 5.00 -0.25
CA MET A 184 12.27 5.30 -1.40
C MET A 184 12.00 6.73 -1.88
N GLN A 185 13.03 7.59 -1.86
CA GLN A 185 12.92 8.95 -2.41
C GLN A 185 12.64 8.91 -3.91
N MET A 186 11.63 9.66 -4.38
CA MET A 186 11.22 9.72 -5.78
C MET A 186 12.08 10.70 -6.57
N THR A 187 13.33 10.29 -6.82
CA THR A 187 14.34 11.12 -7.50
C THR A 187 14.54 10.76 -8.98
N SER A 188 13.83 9.77 -9.51
CA SER A 188 13.86 9.42 -10.93
C SER A 188 12.60 8.64 -11.34
N ARG A 189 12.27 8.66 -12.64
CA ARG A 189 11.13 7.92 -13.20
C ARG A 189 11.28 6.41 -13.03
N ASN A 190 12.50 5.88 -13.21
CA ASN A 190 12.80 4.45 -13.06
C ASN A 190 12.43 3.92 -11.66
N ARG A 191 12.43 4.77 -10.63
CA ARG A 191 11.99 4.38 -9.28
C ARG A 191 10.49 4.17 -9.19
N ALA A 192 9.70 4.96 -9.92
CA ALA A 192 8.25 4.72 -10.03
C ALA A 192 7.98 3.43 -10.81
N GLU A 193 8.69 3.21 -11.92
CA GLU A 193 8.59 1.99 -12.74
C GLU A 193 8.96 0.73 -11.94
N TYR A 194 9.96 0.82 -11.05
CA TYR A 194 10.29 -0.25 -10.11
C TYR A 194 9.06 -0.67 -9.28
N PHE A 195 8.35 0.27 -8.64
CA PHE A 195 7.15 -0.07 -7.85
C PHE A 195 6.02 -0.65 -8.68
N ILE A 196 5.85 -0.22 -9.93
CA ILE A 196 4.90 -0.82 -10.87
C ILE A 196 5.29 -2.28 -11.13
N SER A 197 6.58 -2.57 -11.35
CA SER A 197 7.06 -3.94 -11.56
C SER A 197 6.89 -4.84 -10.32
N GLU A 198 7.15 -4.31 -9.12
CA GLU A 198 6.91 -5.02 -7.85
C GLU A 198 5.42 -5.33 -7.64
N PHE A 199 4.57 -4.37 -7.98
CA PHE A 199 3.13 -4.55 -7.94
C PHE A 199 2.71 -5.68 -8.89
N VAL A 200 3.11 -5.62 -10.16
CA VAL A 200 2.74 -6.61 -11.19
C VAL A 200 3.26 -8.01 -10.86
N ALA A 201 4.47 -8.11 -10.31
CA ALA A 201 5.08 -9.37 -9.87
C ALA A 201 4.47 -9.96 -8.58
N ASP A 202 3.43 -9.32 -8.04
CA ASP A 202 2.74 -9.73 -6.82
C ASP A 202 3.68 -9.83 -5.61
N ARG A 203 4.62 -8.87 -5.47
CA ARG A 203 5.58 -8.86 -4.36
C ARG A 203 5.26 -7.82 -3.29
N ALA A 204 4.40 -6.84 -3.63
CA ALA A 204 3.91 -5.81 -2.74
C ALA A 204 2.38 -5.74 -2.77
N ASN A 205 1.78 -5.60 -1.58
CA ASN A 205 0.33 -5.43 -1.41
C ASN A 205 -0.02 -4.18 -0.57
N ALA A 206 0.96 -3.37 -0.23
CA ALA A 206 0.75 -2.05 0.33
C ALA A 206 1.76 -1.04 -0.22
N PHE A 207 1.32 0.22 -0.32
CA PHE A 207 2.15 1.35 -0.70
C PHE A 207 1.95 2.46 0.32
N VAL A 208 3.04 3.03 0.79
CA VAL A 208 3.06 4.19 1.68
C VAL A 208 3.70 5.33 0.90
N ILE A 209 2.90 6.31 0.50
CA ILE A 209 3.38 7.46 -0.26
C ILE A 209 3.47 8.66 0.67
N GLU A 210 4.64 9.28 0.74
CA GLU A 210 4.79 10.57 1.42
C GLU A 210 4.69 11.67 0.38
N ILE A 211 3.72 12.56 0.61
CA ILE A 211 3.48 13.72 -0.24
C ILE A 211 3.72 15.01 0.54
N GLU A 212 3.91 16.10 -0.18
CA GLU A 212 3.85 17.45 0.33
C GLU A 212 2.64 18.15 -0.28
N ARG A 213 1.67 18.53 0.56
CA ARG A 213 0.46 19.26 0.18
C ARG A 213 0.44 20.59 0.91
N ALA A 214 0.36 21.69 0.17
CA ALA A 214 0.41 23.05 0.72
C ALA A 214 1.59 23.27 1.71
N GLY A 215 2.76 22.70 1.40
CA GLY A 215 3.98 22.79 2.22
C GLY A 215 4.01 21.89 3.46
N LYS A 216 2.98 21.06 3.68
CA LYS A 216 2.92 20.10 4.79
C LYS A 216 3.16 18.68 4.29
N ALA A 217 3.99 17.94 5.00
CA ALA A 217 4.20 16.53 4.71
C ALA A 217 2.99 15.70 5.19
N GLU A 218 2.43 14.90 4.29
CA GLU A 218 1.35 13.97 4.56
C GLU A 218 1.74 12.55 4.12
N LYS A 219 1.19 11.54 4.80
CA LYS A 219 1.45 10.13 4.52
C LYS A 219 0.17 9.45 4.09
N PHE A 220 0.16 8.97 2.85
CA PHE A 220 -0.95 8.23 2.26
C PHE A 220 -0.64 6.74 2.32
N VAL A 221 -1.60 5.95 2.81
CA VAL A 221 -1.45 4.49 2.94
C VAL A 221 -2.45 3.80 2.01
N TYR A 222 -1.93 3.00 1.09
CA TYR A 222 -2.70 2.23 0.14
C TYR A 222 -2.55 0.76 0.46
N GLN A 223 -3.66 0.08 0.71
CA GLN A 223 -3.71 -1.36 0.83
C GLN A 223 -4.31 -1.93 -0.46
N VAL A 224 -3.70 -2.97 -1.01
CA VAL A 224 -4.13 -3.59 -2.25
C VAL A 224 -4.46 -5.05 -1.98
N ARG A 225 -5.66 -5.47 -2.41
CA ARG A 225 -6.25 -6.77 -2.08
C ARG A 225 -6.85 -7.44 -3.30
#